data_AF-A0A846AQR1-F1
#
_entry.id   AF-A0A846AQR1-F1
#
_cell.length_a   1.000
_cell.length_b   1.000
_cell.length_c   1.000
_cell.angle_alpha   90.00
_cell.angle_beta   90.00
_cell.angle_gamma   90.00
#
_symmetry.space_group_name_H-M   'P 1'
#
loop_
_entity.id
_entity.type
_entity.pdbx_description
1 polymer ?
#
loop_
_entity_poly.entity_id
_entity_poly.type
_entity_poly.pdbx_seq_one_letter_code
_entity_poly.pdbx_strand_id
1 'polypeptide(L)'
;MTNQTNIGPNYDANITPTDVADRMEREGENFMKTPETEAEENNTTSGYTVDTEGRLNNFAIEPEMYVNEPGDLRQQEEEQRLERAKTMKEINQTNEDGNLSMSEDNRGKGTGII
;
A
#
# COMPACT_ATOMS: atom_id res chain seq x y z
N MET A 1 1.40 23.83 -8.49
CA MET A 1 2.58 23.22 -9.13
C MET A 1 2.39 21.72 -9.07
N THR A 2 1.90 21.12 -10.15
CA THR A 2 1.62 19.68 -10.22
C THR A 2 2.93 18.94 -10.45
N ASN A 3 3.39 18.21 -9.44
CA ASN A 3 4.56 17.36 -9.55
C ASN A 3 4.13 16.09 -10.30
N GLN A 4 4.00 16.17 -11.64
CA GLN A 4 3.82 14.98 -12.47
C GLN A 4 5.15 14.23 -12.51
N THR A 5 5.37 13.38 -11.52
CA THR A 5 6.40 12.36 -11.58
C THR A 5 6.04 11.42 -12.73
N ASN A 6 6.75 11.57 -13.85
CA ASN A 6 6.66 10.65 -14.98
C ASN A 6 7.32 9.34 -14.54
N ILE A 7 6.56 8.55 -13.77
CA ILE A 7 6.97 7.24 -13.29
C ILE A 7 6.87 6.32 -14.50
N GLY A 8 8.02 5.83 -14.97
CA GLY A 8 8.07 4.79 -15.99
C GLY A 8 7.31 3.53 -15.52
N PRO A 9 7.01 2.59 -16.43
CA PRO A 9 6.10 1.47 -16.18
C PRO A 9 6.72 0.35 -15.31
N ASN A 10 7.47 0.73 -14.28
CA ASN A 10 8.24 -0.18 -13.47
C ASN A 10 8.63 0.49 -12.14
N TYR A 11 8.63 -0.31 -11.07
CA TYR A 11 9.06 0.12 -9.74
C TYR A 11 10.59 0.28 -9.64
N ASP A 12 11.34 -0.48 -10.45
CA ASP A 12 12.79 -0.37 -10.60
C ASP A 12 13.12 0.27 -11.96
N ALA A 13 13.95 1.32 -11.97
CA ALA A 13 14.32 2.03 -13.19
C ALA A 13 15.05 1.16 -14.23
N ASN A 14 15.72 0.08 -13.82
CA ASN A 14 16.54 -0.77 -14.69
C ASN A 14 15.87 -2.09 -15.09
N ILE A 15 14.70 -2.41 -14.53
CA ILE A 15 14.05 -3.69 -14.73
C ILE A 15 12.61 -3.44 -15.18
N THR A 16 12.27 -3.92 -16.38
CA THR A 16 10.89 -4.02 -16.85
C THR A 16 10.52 -5.51 -16.86
N PRO A 17 9.51 -5.94 -16.09
CA PRO A 17 9.04 -7.31 -16.14
C PRO A 17 8.55 -7.68 -17.55
N THR A 18 8.74 -8.93 -17.96
CA THR A 18 8.35 -9.40 -19.31
C THR A 18 6.85 -9.22 -19.55
N ASP A 19 6.00 -9.50 -18.57
CA ASP A 19 4.55 -9.30 -18.66
C ASP A 19 4.19 -7.83 -18.93
N VAL A 20 4.86 -6.89 -18.25
CA VAL A 20 4.63 -5.46 -18.45
C VAL A 20 5.05 -5.03 -19.85
N ALA A 21 6.21 -5.51 -20.34
CA ALA A 21 6.65 -5.24 -21.71
C ALA A 21 5.66 -5.79 -22.76
N ASP A 22 5.22 -7.04 -22.62
CA ASP A 22 4.24 -7.68 -23.50
C ASP A 22 2.90 -6.92 -23.48
N ARG A 23 2.49 -6.41 -22.31
CA ARG A 23 1.30 -5.56 -22.16
C ARG A 23 1.46 -4.21 -22.82
N MET A 24 2.61 -3.56 -22.68
CA MET A 24 2.88 -2.28 -23.36
C MET A 24 2.74 -2.44 -24.89
N GLU A 25 3.24 -3.54 -25.45
CA GLU A 25 3.09 -3.84 -26.89
C GLU A 25 1.63 -4.13 -27.27
N ARG A 26 0.91 -4.91 -26.44
CA ARG A 26 -0.47 -5.32 -26.72
C ARG A 26 -1.49 -4.18 -26.53
N GLU A 27 -1.33 -3.38 -25.48
CA GLU A 27 -2.27 -2.34 -25.06
C GLU A 27 -1.96 -0.98 -25.69
N GLY A 28 -0.70 -0.75 -26.09
CA GLY A 28 -0.28 0.44 -26.83
C GLY A 28 -0.69 1.74 -26.14
N GLU A 29 -1.48 2.56 -26.84
CA GLU A 29 -1.96 3.85 -26.30
C GLU A 29 -2.91 3.71 -25.11
N ASN A 30 -3.50 2.53 -24.89
CA ASN A 30 -4.39 2.28 -23.75
C ASN A 30 -3.64 1.79 -22.51
N PHE A 31 -2.34 1.53 -22.62
CA PHE A 31 -1.52 1.14 -21.49
C PHE A 31 -1.49 2.26 -20.43
N MET A 32 -1.63 1.88 -19.15
CA MET A 32 -1.75 2.80 -18.01
C MET A 32 -2.94 3.78 -18.05
N LYS A 33 -3.97 3.52 -18.87
CA LYS A 33 -5.18 4.35 -18.89
C LYS A 33 -6.35 3.64 -18.21
N THR A 34 -7.17 4.41 -17.51
CA THR A 34 -8.49 3.96 -17.04
C THR A 34 -9.47 4.00 -18.21
N PRO A 35 -10.41 3.04 -18.31
CA PRO A 35 -11.49 3.08 -19.29
C PRO A 35 -12.35 4.33 -19.12
N GLU A 36 -12.65 4.99 -20.24
CA GLU A 36 -13.56 6.14 -20.29
C GLU A 36 -15.01 5.66 -20.44
N THR A 37 -15.94 6.29 -19.74
CA THR A 37 -17.38 6.02 -19.88
C THR A 37 -17.98 6.93 -20.95
N GLU A 38 -18.72 6.38 -21.91
CA GLU A 38 -19.33 7.14 -23.01
C GLU A 38 -20.52 8.02 -22.57
N ALA A 39 -21.08 7.79 -21.37
CA ALA A 39 -22.23 8.54 -20.85
C ALA A 39 -22.07 8.84 -19.35
N GLU A 40 -22.18 10.12 -18.97
CA GLU A 40 -22.01 10.57 -17.58
C GLU A 40 -23.05 9.96 -16.62
N GLU A 41 -24.23 9.58 -17.10
CA GLU A 41 -25.30 8.99 -16.29
C GLU A 41 -24.97 7.58 -15.77
N ASN A 42 -24.00 6.87 -16.35
CA ASN A 42 -23.58 5.52 -15.95
C ASN A 42 -22.08 5.48 -15.62
N ASN A 43 -21.63 6.44 -14.82
CA ASN A 43 -20.23 6.50 -14.40
C ASN A 43 -19.90 5.35 -13.44
N THR A 44 -19.42 4.24 -14.00
CA THR A 44 -18.99 3.03 -13.28
C THR A 44 -17.48 2.97 -13.12
N THR A 45 -16.74 3.91 -13.73
CA THR A 45 -15.27 3.92 -13.73
C THR A 45 -14.70 5.00 -12.80
N SER A 46 -15.53 5.89 -12.25
CA SER A 46 -15.14 6.86 -11.22
C SER A 46 -14.74 6.15 -9.94
N GLY A 47 -13.45 5.90 -9.79
CA GLY A 47 -12.88 5.14 -8.68
C GLY A 47 -11.83 4.13 -9.12
N TYR A 48 -11.72 3.87 -10.44
CA TYR A 48 -10.67 3.01 -10.94
C TYR A 48 -9.32 3.70 -10.74
N THR A 49 -8.38 2.95 -10.17
CA THR A 49 -6.99 3.38 -10.03
C THR A 49 -6.11 2.44 -10.84
N VAL A 50 -5.00 2.96 -11.35
CA VAL A 50 -4.02 2.17 -12.09
C VAL A 50 -2.71 2.24 -11.36
N ASP A 51 -2.07 1.10 -11.13
CA ASP A 51 -0.75 1.06 -10.51
C ASP A 51 0.36 1.47 -11.50
N THR A 52 1.60 1.51 -11.02
CA THR A 52 2.76 1.89 -11.83
C THR A 52 3.12 0.89 -12.93
N GLU A 53 2.66 -0.36 -12.84
CA GLU A 53 2.82 -1.38 -13.88
C GLU A 53 1.60 -1.42 -14.83
N GLY A 54 0.67 -0.48 -14.69
CA GLY A 54 -0.52 -0.39 -15.53
C GLY A 54 -1.65 -1.35 -15.15
N ARG A 55 -1.65 -1.97 -13.97
CA ARG A 55 -2.73 -2.86 -13.53
C ARG A 55 -3.88 -2.04 -12.97
N LEU A 56 -5.09 -2.38 -13.40
CA LEU A 56 -6.31 -1.69 -12.99
C LEU A 56 -6.86 -2.27 -11.68
N ASN A 57 -7.19 -1.39 -10.76
CA ASN A 57 -7.86 -1.68 -9.50
C ASN A 57 -9.29 -1.13 -9.54
N ASN A 58 -10.27 -2.04 -9.41
CA ASN A 58 -11.71 -1.78 -9.39
C ASN A 58 -12.30 -1.92 -7.97
N PHE A 59 -11.48 -2.00 -6.92
CA PHE A 59 -11.98 -2.06 -5.57
C PHE A 59 -12.36 -0.65 -5.08
N ALA A 60 -13.49 -0.56 -4.38
CA ALA A 60 -13.90 0.68 -3.74
C ALA A 60 -12.85 1.09 -2.69
N ILE A 61 -12.41 2.35 -2.77
CA ILE A 61 -11.58 2.96 -1.75
C ILE A 61 -12.52 3.52 -0.68
N GLU A 62 -12.31 3.12 0.57
CA GLU A 62 -13.05 3.71 1.69
C GLU A 62 -12.69 5.20 1.81
N PRO A 63 -13.67 6.11 1.82
CA PRO A 63 -13.39 7.52 2.02
C PRO A 63 -12.80 7.75 3.42
N GLU A 64 -11.97 8.78 3.55
CA GLU A 64 -11.53 9.23 4.88
C GLU A 64 -12.76 9.53 5.73
N MET A 65 -12.87 8.88 6.89
CA MET A 65 -13.88 9.23 7.88
C MET A 65 -13.59 10.64 8.38
N TYR A 66 -14.52 11.57 8.18
CA TYR A 66 -14.40 12.91 8.75
C TYR A 66 -14.30 12.81 10.27
N VAL A 67 -13.23 13.40 10.81
CA VAL A 67 -13.14 13.73 12.23
C VAL A 67 -14.13 14.87 12.45
N ASN A 68 -15.23 14.61 13.14
CA ASN A 68 -16.30 15.60 13.30
C ASN A 68 -15.80 16.81 14.08
N GLU A 69 -14.84 16.62 14.99
CA GLU A 69 -14.24 17.69 15.78
C GLU A 69 -12.70 17.67 15.72
N PRO A 70 -12.04 18.84 15.65
CA PRO A 70 -10.59 18.95 15.77
C PRO A 70 -10.06 18.37 17.10
N GLY A 71 -9.76 17.07 17.11
CA GLY A 71 -9.20 16.40 18.27
C GLY A 71 -9.54 14.93 18.44
N ASP A 72 -10.55 14.40 17.74
CA ASP A 72 -11.03 13.03 18.01
C ASP A 72 -9.97 11.96 17.70
N LEU A 73 -9.10 12.19 16.71
CA LEU A 73 -8.01 11.27 16.36
C LEU A 73 -6.78 11.38 17.27
N ARG A 74 -6.61 12.47 18.01
CA ARG A 74 -5.40 12.67 18.84
C ARG A 74 -5.29 11.62 19.94
N GLN A 75 -6.41 11.27 20.57
CA GLN A 75 -6.44 10.24 21.60
C GLN A 75 -6.10 8.86 21.01
N GLN A 76 -6.68 8.51 19.87
CA GLN A 76 -6.42 7.23 19.20
C GLN A 76 -4.98 7.12 18.70
N GLU A 77 -4.42 8.20 18.15
CA GLU A 77 -3.02 8.25 17.73
C GLU A 77 -2.04 8.12 18.90
N GLU A 78 -2.35 8.75 20.05
CA GLU A 78 -1.55 8.63 21.27
C GLU A 78 -1.64 7.21 21.85
N GLU A 79 -2.83 6.62 21.88
CA GLU A 79 -3.05 5.23 22.30
C GLU A 79 -2.29 4.25 21.41
N GLN A 80 -2.44 4.35 20.08
CA GLN A 80 -1.72 3.52 19.11
C GLN A 80 -0.21 3.71 19.22
N ARG A 81 0.26 4.93 19.47
CA ARG A 81 1.69 5.21 19.69
C ARG A 81 2.20 4.57 20.98
N LEU A 82 1.43 4.62 22.05
CA LEU A 82 1.75 3.98 23.32
C LEU A 82 1.75 2.47 23.20
N GLU A 83 0.76 1.89 22.53
CA GLU A 83 0.72 0.45 22.22
C GLU A 83 1.92 0.04 21.38
N ARG A 84 2.21 0.78 20.30
CA ARG A 84 3.38 0.53 19.46
C ARG A 84 4.69 0.66 20.24
N ALA A 85 4.79 1.60 21.17
CA ALA A 85 5.97 1.71 22.02
C ALA A 85 6.11 0.53 23.00
N LYS A 86 4.99 0.04 23.55
CA LYS A 86 4.98 -1.16 24.42
C LYS A 86 5.36 -2.41 23.64
N THR A 87 4.77 -2.63 22.46
CA THR A 87 5.11 -3.79 21.62
C THR A 87 6.55 -3.74 21.16
N MET A 88 7.07 -2.58 20.75
CA MET A 88 8.48 -2.42 20.43
C MET A 88 9.39 -2.69 21.64
N LYS A 89 8.99 -2.26 22.84
CA LYS A 89 9.74 -2.56 24.06
C LYS A 89 9.73 -4.06 24.38
N GLU A 90 8.59 -4.73 24.24
CA GLU A 90 8.45 -6.18 24.45
C GLU A 90 9.28 -6.99 23.44
N ILE A 91 9.23 -6.61 22.16
CA ILE A 91 10.07 -7.20 21.10
C ILE A 91 11.56 -6.97 21.37
N ASN A 92 11.93 -5.77 21.85
CA ASN A 92 13.32 -5.48 22.20
C ASN A 92 13.79 -6.18 23.49
N GLN A 93 12.90 -6.43 24.45
CA GLN A 93 13.18 -7.13 25.70
C GLN A 93 13.23 -8.65 25.53
N THR A 94 12.57 -9.20 24.51
CA THR A 94 12.69 -10.63 24.14
C THR A 94 13.97 -10.95 23.37
N ASN A 95 14.85 -9.97 23.13
CA ASN A 95 16.22 -10.17 22.65
C ASN A 95 17.23 -10.52 23.78
N GLU A 96 16.75 -10.91 24.96
CA GLU A 96 17.61 -11.57 25.95
C GLU A 96 17.92 -13.00 25.46
N ASP A 97 19.19 -13.26 25.20
CA ASP A 97 19.71 -14.51 24.64
C ASP A 97 19.12 -15.77 25.33
N GLY A 98 18.32 -16.54 24.57
CA GLY A 98 18.32 -18.00 24.71
C GLY A 98 17.18 -18.71 25.46
N ASN A 99 16.10 -18.06 25.90
CA ASN A 99 14.96 -18.80 26.47
C ASN A 99 13.93 -19.20 25.39
N LEU A 100 14.06 -20.43 24.89
CA LEU A 100 13.11 -21.05 23.97
C LEU A 100 11.87 -21.53 24.75
N SER A 101 10.81 -20.73 24.80
CA SER A 101 9.49 -21.22 25.22
C SER A 101 8.91 -22.08 24.09
N MET A 102 8.43 -23.29 24.39
CA MET A 102 7.87 -24.22 23.39
C MET A 102 6.47 -23.79 22.90
N SER A 103 5.81 -22.82 23.55
CA SER A 103 4.43 -22.44 23.27
C SER A 103 4.32 -21.34 22.21
N GLU A 104 5.10 -20.27 22.31
CA GLU A 104 5.03 -19.11 21.40
C GLU A 104 6.42 -18.44 21.26
N ASP A 105 6.77 -18.03 20.03
CA ASP A 105 8.06 -17.42 19.68
C ASP A 105 7.85 -16.01 19.09
N ASN A 106 7.85 -15.02 19.99
CA ASN A 106 7.59 -13.61 19.67
C ASN A 106 8.87 -12.81 19.36
N ARG A 107 10.01 -13.48 19.12
CA ARG A 107 11.28 -12.81 18.82
C ARG A 107 11.23 -12.16 17.45
N GLY A 108 11.93 -11.03 17.31
CA GLY A 108 12.13 -10.36 16.03
C GLY A 108 12.78 -11.30 15.01
N LYS A 109 11.98 -11.88 14.12
CA LYS A 109 12.47 -12.67 13.00
C LYS A 109 13.14 -11.69 12.05
N GLY A 110 14.47 -11.71 12.01
CA GLY A 110 15.24 -10.82 11.14
C GLY A 110 14.74 -10.89 9.69
N THR A 111 15.11 -9.88 8.89
CA THR A 111 14.74 -9.80 7.47
C THR A 111 15.37 -10.97 6.69
N GLY A 112 14.70 -12.12 6.66
CA GLY A 112 15.25 -13.34 6.05
C GLY A 112 14.68 -14.67 6.56
N ILE A 113 13.64 -14.66 7.39
CA ILE A 113 12.94 -15.89 7.79
C ILE A 113 11.59 -15.92 7.05
N ILE A 114 11.44 -16.88 6.13
CA ILE A 114 10.15 -17.33 5.54
C ILE A 114 9.65 -18.49 6.39
#